data_AF-A0A9E8CN74-F1
#
_entry.id   AF-A0A9E8CN74-F1
#
_cell.length_a   1.000
_cell.length_b   1.000
_cell.length_c   1.000
_cell.angle_alpha   90.00
_cell.angle_beta   90.00
_cell.angle_gamma   90.00
#
_symmetry.space_group_name_H-M   'P 1'
#
loop_
_entity.id
_entity.type
_entity.pdbx_description
1 polymer ?
#
loop_
_entity_poly.entity_id
_entity_poly.type
_entity_poly.pdbx_seq_one_letter_code
_entity_poly.pdbx_strand_id
1 'polypeptide(L)'
;MRATKWDYLVFPFLAALLIGVFYAALRLVGFFGLGVLGLVIGFIAVRMDLERDGPTSGLAEQFKARERMSRSERAEFHTAQAFRLKPLFVAQVVAAGFGILGFGFHFLL
;
A
#
# COMPACT_ATOMS: atom_id res chain seq x y z
N MET A 1 -2.65 25.26 -45.61
CA MET A 1 -3.29 23.94 -45.43
C MET A 1 -4.80 24.17 -45.44
N ARG A 2 -5.55 23.67 -46.44
CA ARG A 2 -7.02 23.80 -46.47
C ARG A 2 -7.59 22.67 -45.61
N ALA A 3 -8.20 23.01 -44.48
CA ALA A 3 -8.99 22.06 -43.71
C ALA A 3 -10.16 21.61 -44.58
N THR A 4 -10.20 20.31 -44.85
CA THR A 4 -11.29 19.68 -45.58
C THR A 4 -12.52 19.65 -44.66
N LYS A 5 -13.75 19.72 -45.17
CA LYS A 5 -14.96 19.65 -44.32
C LYS A 5 -14.99 18.41 -43.42
N TRP A 6 -14.30 17.35 -43.83
CA TRP A 6 -14.07 16.12 -43.07
C TRP A 6 -13.16 16.31 -41.85
N ASP A 7 -12.20 17.23 -41.87
CA ASP A 7 -11.32 17.48 -40.72
C ASP A 7 -12.11 18.02 -39.53
N TYR A 8 -13.14 18.84 -39.78
CA TYR A 8 -14.03 19.34 -38.73
C TYR A 8 -14.85 18.23 -38.04
N LEU A 9 -15.09 17.11 -38.73
CA LEU A 9 -15.78 15.95 -38.16
C LEU A 9 -14.79 14.98 -37.52
N VAL A 10 -13.67 14.68 -38.18
CA VAL A 10 -12.71 13.67 -37.71
C VAL A 10 -11.92 14.17 -36.49
N PHE A 11 -11.57 15.46 -36.46
CA PHE A 11 -10.77 16.04 -35.39
C PHE A 11 -11.40 15.94 -33.98
N PRO A 12 -12.68 16.30 -33.75
CA PRO A 12 -13.28 16.14 -32.43
C PRO A 12 -13.39 14.67 -32.00
N PHE A 13 -13.65 13.74 -32.92
CA PHE A 13 -13.66 12.31 -32.61
C PHE A 13 -12.28 11.79 -32.22
N LEU A 14 -11.24 12.19 -32.95
CA LEU A 14 -9.87 11.80 -32.64
C LEU A 14 -9.41 12.40 -31.30
N ALA A 15 -9.76 13.66 -31.04
CA ALA A 15 -9.48 14.32 -29.77
C ALA A 15 -10.20 13.63 -28.60
N ALA A 16 -11.49 13.32 -28.75
CA ALA A 16 -12.27 12.59 -27.74
C ALA A 16 -11.67 11.20 -27.47
N LEU A 17 -11.25 10.47 -28.51
CA LEU A 17 -10.60 9.18 -28.39
C LEU A 17 -9.28 9.28 -27.61
N LEU A 18 -8.42 10.24 -27.96
CA LEU A 18 -7.14 10.46 -27.28
C LEU A 18 -7.33 10.82 -25.81
N ILE A 19 -8.29 11.71 -25.50
CA ILE A 19 -8.63 12.06 -24.12
C ILE A 19 -9.14 10.83 -23.36
N GLY A 20 -10.00 10.02 -23.98
CA GLY A 20 -10.51 8.78 -23.38
C GLY A 20 -9.41 7.77 -23.08
N VAL A 21 -8.49 7.55 -24.03
CA VAL A 21 -7.34 6.64 -23.86
C VAL A 21 -6.40 7.16 -22.77
N PHE A 22 -6.11 8.46 -22.77
CA PHE A 22 -5.26 9.08 -21.76
C PHE A 22 -5.88 8.96 -20.35
N TYR A 23 -7.18 9.23 -20.24
CA TYR A 23 -7.93 9.06 -18.99
C TYR A 23 -7.91 7.62 -18.50
N ALA A 24 -8.18 6.66 -19.40
CA ALA A 24 -8.14 5.24 -19.08
C ALA A 24 -6.74 4.80 -18.62
N ALA A 25 -5.68 5.28 -19.26
CA ALA A 25 -4.30 4.98 -18.88
C ALA A 25 -3.95 5.53 -17.49
N LEU A 26 -4.32 6.77 -17.17
CA LEU A 26 -4.14 7.34 -15.83
C LEU A 26 -4.90 6.53 -14.77
N ARG A 27 -6.12 6.09 -15.10
CA ARG A 27 -6.97 5.33 -14.18
C ARG A 27 -6.43 3.92 -13.93
N LEU A 28 -6.07 3.19 -14.99
CA LEU A 28 -5.61 1.80 -14.94
C LEU A 28 -4.14 1.65 -14.49
N VAL A 29 -3.25 2.53 -14.91
CA VAL A 29 -1.82 2.41 -14.58
C VAL A 29 -1.48 3.25 -13.35
N GLY A 30 -2.03 4.46 -13.26
CA GLY A 30 -1.80 5.36 -12.13
C GLY A 30 -2.52 4.90 -10.87
N PHE A 31 -3.84 5.12 -10.82
CA PHE A 31 -4.61 4.93 -9.58
C PHE A 31 -4.76 3.46 -9.17
N PHE A 32 -5.09 2.58 -10.12
CA PHE A 32 -5.17 1.15 -9.81
C PHE A 32 -3.80 0.57 -9.41
N GLY A 33 -2.73 0.95 -10.10
CA GLY A 33 -1.36 0.56 -9.74
C GLY A 33 -0.98 1.02 -8.33
N LEU A 34 -1.33 2.26 -7.97
CA LEU A 34 -1.11 2.79 -6.62
C LEU A 34 -1.88 1.98 -5.56
N GLY A 35 -3.13 1.62 -5.84
CA GLY A 35 -3.94 0.79 -4.94
C GLY A 35 -3.35 -0.61 -4.73
N VAL A 36 -2.92 -1.25 -5.82
CA VAL A 36 -2.22 -2.55 -5.78
C VAL A 36 -0.92 -2.45 -4.99
N LEU A 37 -0.13 -1.39 -5.19
CA LEU A 37 1.10 -1.16 -4.43
C LEU A 37 0.80 -1.03 -2.92
N GLY A 38 -0.25 -0.28 -2.55
CA GLY A 38 -0.72 -0.19 -1.17
C GLY A 38 -1.08 -1.55 -0.58
N LEU A 39 -1.79 -2.39 -1.34
CA LEU A 39 -2.13 -3.77 -0.95
C LEU A 39 -0.88 -4.63 -0.71
N VAL A 40 0.11 -4.56 -1.61
CA VAL A 40 1.35 -5.33 -1.48
C VAL A 40 2.13 -4.90 -0.22
N ILE A 41 2.26 -3.59 0.01
CA ILE A 41 2.94 -3.07 1.21
C ILE A 41 2.19 -3.52 2.47
N GLY A 42 0.87 -3.42 2.48
CA GLY A 42 0.03 -3.84 3.61
C GLY A 42 0.15 -5.34 3.89
N PHE A 43 0.12 -6.16 2.84
CA PHE A 43 0.32 -7.60 2.95
C PHE A 43 1.68 -7.96 3.54
N ILE A 44 2.76 -7.32 3.07
CA ILE A 44 4.10 -7.52 3.62
C ILE A 44 4.15 -7.10 5.08
N ALA A 45 3.57 -5.95 5.44
CA ALA A 45 3.55 -5.47 6.82
C ALA A 45 2.81 -6.45 7.75
N VAL A 46 1.66 -6.97 7.34
CA VAL A 46 0.90 -7.97 8.12
C VAL A 46 1.68 -9.29 8.22
N ARG A 47 2.32 -9.73 7.14
CA ARG A 47 3.13 -10.95 7.14
C ARG A 47 4.33 -10.84 8.08
N MET A 48 5.01 -9.69 8.09
CA MET A 48 6.10 -9.45 9.03
C MET A 48 5.62 -9.44 10.49
N ASP A 49 4.40 -8.97 10.75
CA ASP A 49 3.81 -8.99 12.09
C ASP A 49 3.44 -10.43 12.52
N LEU A 50 2.94 -11.26 11.61
CA LEU A 50 2.70 -12.68 11.86
C LEU A 50 4.00 -13.47 12.07
N GLU A 51 5.04 -13.20 11.29
CA GLU A 51 6.35 -13.85 11.46
C GLU A 51 7.04 -13.41 12.76
N ARG A 52 6.78 -12.18 13.22
CA ARG A 52 7.25 -11.67 14.51
C ARG A 52 6.65 -12.47 15.69
N ASP A 53 5.39 -12.87 15.59
CA ASP A 53 4.72 -13.60 16.68
C ASP A 53 4.92 -15.14 16.59
N GLY A 54 5.44 -15.65 15.47
CA GLY A 54 5.79 -17.05 15.25
C GLY A 54 4.58 -18.01 15.22
N PRO A 55 4.69 -19.21 14.62
CA PRO A 55 3.56 -20.14 14.52
C PRO A 55 3.06 -20.70 15.87
N THR A 56 3.74 -20.43 16.99
CA THR A 56 3.56 -21.14 18.26
C THR A 56 3.76 -20.31 19.52
N SER A 57 3.79 -18.97 19.50
CA SER A 57 3.89 -18.22 20.77
C SER A 57 2.51 -18.11 21.46
N GLY A 58 1.95 -19.26 21.85
CA GLY A 58 0.85 -19.28 22.79
C GLY A 58 1.24 -18.46 24.02
N LEU A 59 0.31 -17.64 24.52
CA LEU A 59 0.50 -16.74 25.68
C LEU A 59 1.35 -17.38 26.79
N ALA A 60 1.19 -18.69 27.03
CA ALA A 60 1.96 -19.48 28.00
C ALA A 60 3.49 -19.51 27.78
N GLU A 61 3.98 -19.61 26.53
CA GLU A 61 5.42 -19.58 26.24
C GLU A 61 5.99 -18.17 26.38
N GLN A 62 5.24 -17.15 25.95
CA GLN A 62 5.62 -15.75 26.15
C GLN A 62 5.69 -15.42 27.65
N PHE A 63 4.76 -15.90 28.47
CA PHE A 63 4.78 -15.72 29.93
C PHE A 63 6.00 -16.40 30.58
N LYS A 64 6.29 -17.66 30.24
CA LYS A 64 7.49 -18.38 30.74
C LYS A 64 8.80 -17.71 30.33
N ALA A 65 8.90 -17.23 29.10
CA ALA A 65 10.08 -16.48 28.63
C ALA A 65 10.22 -15.14 29.36
N ARG A 66 9.11 -14.43 29.60
CA ARG A 66 9.10 -13.16 30.33
C ARG A 66 9.45 -13.31 31.80
N GLU A 67 9.16 -14.45 32.40
CA GLU A 67 9.42 -14.76 33.81
C GLU A 67 10.88 -15.14 34.06
N ARG A 68 11.57 -15.66 33.03
CA ARG A 68 13.01 -16.00 33.07
C ARG A 68 13.95 -14.85 32.70
N MET A 69 13.45 -13.76 32.11
CA MET A 69 14.28 -12.61 31.71
C MET A 69 14.71 -11.74 32.91
N SER A 70 16.00 -11.44 32.97
CA SER A 70 16.57 -10.42 33.87
C SER A 70 15.93 -9.04 33.63
N ARG A 71 15.93 -8.15 34.64
CA ARG A 71 15.46 -6.75 34.47
C ARG A 71 16.20 -6.01 33.35
N SER A 72 17.48 -6.28 33.15
CA SER A 72 18.27 -5.68 32.07
C SER A 72 17.86 -6.20 30.70
N GLU A 73 17.72 -7.53 30.55
CA GLU A 73 17.25 -8.18 29.32
C GLU A 73 15.83 -7.74 28.94
N ARG A 74 14.95 -7.52 29.92
CA ARG A 74 13.60 -6.99 29.67
C ARG A 74 13.65 -5.60 29.04
N ALA A 75 14.53 -4.73 29.53
CA ALA A 75 14.65 -3.36 29.01
C ALA A 75 15.24 -3.35 27.59
N GLU A 76 16.24 -4.19 27.33
CA GLU A 76 16.85 -4.35 26.01
C GLU A 76 15.87 -4.94 24.99
N PHE A 77 15.10 -5.95 25.39
CA PHE A 77 14.06 -6.56 24.55
C PHE A 77 12.94 -5.57 24.21
N HIS A 78 12.46 -4.78 25.18
CA HIS A 78 11.47 -3.72 24.93
C HIS A 78 11.99 -2.65 23.98
N THR A 79 13.26 -2.24 24.16
CA THR A 79 13.88 -1.21 23.31
C THR A 79 14.06 -1.73 21.87
N ALA A 80 14.51 -2.97 21.72
CA ALA A 80 14.64 -3.62 20.41
C ALA A 80 13.29 -3.79 19.70
N GLN A 81 12.22 -4.14 20.42
CA GLN A 81 10.87 -4.19 19.86
C GLN A 81 10.36 -2.79 19.45
N ALA A 82 10.54 -1.78 20.31
CA ALA A 82 10.09 -0.41 20.04
C ALA A 82 10.77 0.20 18.80
N PHE A 83 12.06 -0.12 18.58
CA PHE A 83 12.79 0.38 17.43
C PHE A 83 12.29 -0.21 16.10
N ARG A 84 11.82 -1.46 16.11
CA ARG A 84 11.28 -2.15 14.91
C ARG A 84 9.79 -1.88 14.65
N LEU A 85 9.03 -1.54 15.70
CA LEU A 85 7.60 -1.18 15.58
C LEU A 85 7.38 0.12 14.78
N LYS A 86 8.32 1.09 14.88
CA LYS A 86 8.23 2.36 14.16
C LYS A 86 8.17 2.21 12.63
N PRO A 87 9.10 1.51 11.95
CA PRO A 87 9.03 1.33 10.50
C PRO A 87 7.83 0.49 10.06
N LEU A 88 7.38 -0.48 10.86
CA LEU A 88 6.18 -1.27 10.57
C LEU A 88 4.92 -0.39 10.55
N PHE A 89 4.77 0.47 11.56
CA PHE A 89 3.64 1.42 11.63
C PHE A 89 3.64 2.38 10.43
N VAL A 90 4.81 2.90 10.04
CA VAL A 90 4.93 3.74 8.83
C VAL A 90 4.51 2.96 7.57
N ALA A 91 4.94 1.71 7.42
CA ALA A 91 4.54 0.88 6.29
C ALA A 91 3.02 0.66 6.25
N GLN A 92 2.37 0.45 7.40
CA GLN A 92 0.91 0.31 7.49
C GLN A 92 0.19 1.61 7.10
N VAL A 93 0.67 2.77 7.56
CA VAL A 93 0.10 4.08 7.19
C VAL A 93 0.24 4.34 5.70
N VAL A 94 1.41 4.04 5.11
CA VAL A 94 1.65 4.17 3.66
C VAL A 94 0.75 3.22 2.88
N ALA A 95 0.64 1.96 3.30
CA ALA A 95 -0.22 0.96 2.68
C ALA A 95 -1.69 1.42 2.67
N ALA A 96 -2.20 1.88 3.81
CA ALA A 96 -3.56 2.39 3.93
C ALA A 96 -3.76 3.63 3.05
N GLY A 97 -2.82 4.59 3.06
CA GLY A 97 -2.87 5.78 2.23
C GLY A 97 -2.90 5.45 0.74
N PHE A 98 -2.01 4.57 0.27
CA PHE A 98 -1.96 4.17 -1.14
C PHE A 98 -3.17 3.34 -1.55
N GLY A 99 -3.69 2.48 -0.68
CA GLY A 99 -4.94 1.76 -0.92
C GLY A 99 -6.14 2.70 -1.05
N ILE A 100 -6.32 3.62 -0.11
CA ILE A 100 -7.44 4.57 -0.10
C ILE A 100 -7.35 5.53 -1.28
N LEU A 101 -6.19 6.15 -1.51
CA LEU A 101 -6.03 7.09 -2.62
C LEU A 101 -6.07 6.37 -3.97
N GLY A 102 -5.37 5.24 -4.09
CA GLY A 102 -5.30 4.47 -5.33
C GLY A 102 -6.67 3.92 -5.73
N PHE A 103 -7.31 3.10 -4.90
CA PHE A 103 -8.63 2.58 -5.22
C PHE A 103 -9.72 3.64 -5.16
N GLY A 104 -9.64 4.60 -4.23
CA GLY A 104 -10.60 5.70 -4.13
C GLY A 104 -10.64 6.52 -5.41
N PHE A 105 -9.49 7.03 -5.89
CA PHE A 105 -9.45 7.73 -7.16
C PHE A 105 -9.71 6.81 -8.36
N HIS A 106 -9.35 5.53 -8.30
CA HIS A 106 -9.71 4.61 -9.38
C HIS A 106 -11.22 4.41 -9.50
N PHE A 107 -11.99 4.32 -8.42
CA PHE A 107 -13.43 4.02 -8.52
C PHE A 107 -14.33 5.26 -8.54
N LEU A 108 -13.90 6.37 -7.93
CA LEU A 108 -14.71 7.59 -7.79
C LEU A 108 -14.51 8.63 -8.92
N LEU A 109 -13.38 8.57 -9.63
CA LEU A 109 -13.12 9.29 -10.89
C LEU A 109 -13.29 8.31 -12.06
#